data_AF-A0A2M7S1H8-F1
#
_entry.id   AF-A0A2M7S1H8-F1
#
_cell.length_a   1.000
_cell.length_b   1.000
_cell.length_c   1.000
_cell.angle_alpha   90.00
_cell.angle_beta   90.00
_cell.angle_gamma   90.00
#
_symmetry.space_group_name_H-M   'P 1'
#
loop_
_entity.id
_entity.type
_entity.pdbx_description
1 polymer ?
#
loop_
_entity_poly.entity_id
_entity_poly.type
_entity_poly.pdbx_seq_one_letter_code
_entity_poly.pdbx_strand_id
1 'polypeptide(L)' 'MKYLTKPFSCDIILVTMDKDQRKGLSKALYDVGKLVIAMLVLGPVISPEKFNLTLFILGTVIFLILFISATILNKEE' A
#
# COMPACT_ATOMS: atom_id res chain seq x y z
N MET A 1 -28.04 4.03 -0.85
CA MET A 1 -27.27 5.14 -1.42
C MET A 1 -25.90 5.18 -0.73
N LYS A 2 -24.89 4.48 -1.26
CA LYS A 2 -23.51 4.49 -0.74
C LYS A 2 -22.54 4.18 -1.88
N TYR A 3 -22.46 5.14 -2.78
CA TYR A 3 -21.33 5.28 -3.70
C TYR A 3 -20.84 6.71 -3.57
N LEU A 4 -19.54 6.91 -3.79
CA LEU A 4 -18.83 8.19 -3.84
C LEU A 4 -18.15 8.62 -2.54
N THR A 5 -16.99 8.00 -2.28
CA THR A 5 -15.70 8.69 -2.11
C THR A 5 -14.54 7.73 -2.44
N LYS A 6 -14.52 7.15 -3.65
CA LYS A 6 -13.31 6.49 -4.17
C LYS A 6 -12.58 7.48 -5.09
N PRO A 7 -11.27 7.71 -4.89
CA PRO A 7 -10.51 8.58 -5.78
C PRO A 7 -10.48 7.93 -7.17
N PHE A 8 -11.01 8.66 -8.15
CA PHE A 8 -11.17 8.28 -9.57
C PHE A 8 -9.94 7.63 -10.23
N SER A 9 -8.74 7.69 -9.64
CA SER A 9 -7.52 7.09 -10.17
C SER A 9 -7.46 5.56 -10.13
N CYS A 10 -8.09 4.89 -9.15
CA CYS A 10 -8.00 3.42 -9.07
C CYS A 10 -8.85 2.71 -10.14
N ASP A 11 -10.01 3.27 -10.49
CA ASP A 11 -10.92 2.64 -11.47
C ASP A 11 -10.36 2.68 -12.91
N ILE A 12 -9.63 3.74 -13.29
CA ILE A 12 -9.02 3.85 -14.63
C ILE A 12 -7.91 2.81 -14.83
N ILE A 13 -7.10 2.59 -13.79
CA ILE A 13 -6.00 1.62 -13.82
C ILE A 13 -6.57 0.20 -13.87
N LEU A 14 -7.67 -0.06 -13.16
CA LEU A 14 -8.34 -1.35 -13.19
C LEU A 14 -8.91 -1.65 -14.58
N VAL A 15 -9.70 -0.75 -15.17
CA VAL A 15 -10.42 -0.99 -16.45
C VAL A 15 -9.48 -1.28 -17.63
N THR A 16 -8.23 -0.83 -17.60
CA THR A 16 -7.28 -0.98 -18.72
C THR A 16 -6.29 -2.14 -18.58
N MET A 17 -6.17 -2.75 -17.39
CA MET A 17 -5.17 -3.79 -17.12
C MET A 17 -5.74 -5.21 -17.26
N ASP A 18 -4.98 -6.04 -17.98
CA ASP A 18 -5.25 -7.47 -18.11
C ASP A 18 -5.13 -8.19 -16.74
N LYS A 19 -5.82 -9.33 -16.57
CA LYS A 19 -5.86 -10.09 -15.31
C LYS A 19 -4.47 -10.45 -14.80
N ASP A 20 -3.55 -10.83 -15.68
CA ASP A 20 -2.18 -11.17 -15.29
C ASP A 20 -1.39 -9.93 -14.81
N GLN A 21 -1.63 -8.77 -15.41
CA GLN A 21 -1.00 -7.51 -15.00
C GLN A 21 -1.52 -7.03 -13.64
N ARG A 22 -2.82 -7.19 -13.37
CA ARG A 22 -3.42 -6.87 -12.05
C ARG A 22 -2.80 -7.72 -10.95
N LYS A 23 -2.58 -9.01 -11.21
CA LYS A 23 -1.93 -9.94 -10.27
C LYS A 23 -0.46 -9.61 -10.02
N GLY A 24 0.27 -9.23 -11.08
CA GLY A 24 1.64 -8.73 -10.96
C GLY A 24 1.73 -7.46 -10.12
N LEU A 25 0.81 -6.52 -10.34
CA LEU A 25 0.75 -5.27 -9.61
C LEU A 25 0.33 -5.46 -8.14
N SER A 26 -0.63 -6.33 -7.83
CA SER A 26 -1.02 -6.62 -6.44
C SER A 26 0.15 -7.22 -5.66
N LYS A 27 0.89 -8.15 -6.28
CA LYS A 27 2.10 -8.74 -5.70
C LYS A 27 3.19 -7.70 -5.46
N ALA A 28 3.43 -6.83 -6.44
CA ALA A 28 4.40 -5.73 -6.30
C ALA A 28 4.02 -4.78 -5.15
N LEU A 29 2.74 -4.40 -5.03
CA LEU A 29 2.25 -3.56 -3.94
C LEU A 29 2.41 -4.23 -2.56
N TYR A 30 2.16 -5.53 -2.46
CA TYR A 30 2.41 -6.29 -1.23
C TYR A 30 3.89 -6.33 -0.86
N ASP A 31 4.78 -6.54 -1.84
CA ASP A 31 6.22 -6.60 -1.58
C ASP A 31 6.78 -5.24 -1.18
N VAL A 32 6.34 -4.15 -1.81
CA VAL A 32 6.66 -2.78 -1.38
C VAL A 32 6.11 -2.52 0.02
N GLY A 33 4.87 -2.91 0.31
CA GLY A 33 4.28 -2.76 1.65
C GLY A 33 5.11 -3.46 2.75
N LYS A 34 5.56 -4.70 2.50
CA LYS A 34 6.45 -5.42 3.42
C LYS A 34 7.77 -4.68 3.64
N LEU A 35 8.36 -4.13 2.57
CA LEU A 35 9.59 -3.32 2.65
C LEU A 35 9.39 -2.07 3.51
N VAL A 36 8.27 -1.37 3.34
CA VAL A 36 7.93 -0.18 4.13
C VAL A 36 7.81 -0.53 5.61
N ILE A 37 7.10 -1.60 5.97
CA ILE A 37 7.04 -2.06 7.38
C ILE A 37 8.42 -2.48 7.89
N ALA A 38 9.20 -3.20 7.10
CA ALA A 38 10.54 -3.62 7.50
C ALA A 38 11.41 -2.41 7.83
N MET A 39 11.41 -1.36 7.00
CA MET A 39 12.11 -0.11 7.29
C MET A 39 11.55 0.61 8.51
N LEU A 40 10.23 0.61 8.69
CA LEU A 40 9.57 1.26 9.82
C LEU A 40 9.92 0.61 11.18
N VAL A 41 10.06 -0.72 11.19
CA VAL A 41 10.37 -1.50 12.39
C VAL A 41 11.87 -1.60 12.62
N LEU A 42 12.66 -1.83 11.58
CA LEU A 42 14.11 -1.97 11.69
C LEU A 42 14.83 -0.62 11.80
N GLY A 43 14.34 0.43 11.15
CA GLY A 43 14.95 1.76 11.20
C GLY A 43 15.22 2.26 12.64
N PRO A 44 14.22 2.21 13.54
CA PRO A 44 14.39 2.54 14.95
C PRO A 44 15.31 1.59 15.74
N VAL A 45 15.48 0.34 15.28
CA VAL A 45 16.33 -0.66 15.93
C VAL A 45 17.79 -0.44 15.57
N ILE A 46 18.07 0.00 14.34
CA ILE A 46 19.43 0.19 13.82
C ILE A 46 19.95 1.61 14.12
N SER A 47 19.06 2.62 14.15
CA SER A 47 19.45 4.01 14.38
C SER A 47 19.46 4.36 15.88
N PRO A 48 20.53 5.01 16.39
CA PRO A 48 20.57 5.57 17.73
C PRO A 48 19.75 6.88 17.87
N GLU A 49 19.17 7.40 16.79
CA GLU A 49 18.28 8.56 16.88
C GLU A 49 16.97 8.22 17.60
N LYS A 50 16.43 9.22 18.32
CA LYS A 50 15.15 9.07 19.02
C LYS A 50 14.06 8.66 18.03
N PHE A 51 13.32 7.62 18.39
CA PHE A 51 12.17 7.16 17.62
C PHE A 51 11.22 8.31 17.28
N ASN A 52 11.11 8.61 15.99
CA ASN A 52 10.25 9.68 15.51
C ASN A 52 8.85 9.11 15.23
N LEU A 53 7.95 9.28 16.21
CA LEU A 53 6.55 8.88 16.12
C LEU A 53 5.85 9.41 14.86
N THR A 54 6.19 10.61 14.41
CA THR A 54 5.58 11.22 13.21
C THR A 54 5.93 10.44 11.95
N LEU A 55 7.20 10.06 11.77
CA LEU A 55 7.65 9.25 10.63
C LEU A 55 7.05 7.84 10.67
N PHE A 56 6.92 7.27 11.87
CA PHE A 56 6.28 5.97 12.06
C PHE A 56 4.80 5.99 11.65
N ILE A 57 4.04 7.00 12.10
CA ILE A 57 2.62 7.16 11.74
C ILE A 57 2.49 7.37 10.23
N LEU A 58 3.32 8.23 9.63
CA LEU A 58 3.29 8.49 8.19
C LEU A 58 3.55 7.22 7.38
N GLY A 59 4.59 6.45 7.72
CA GLY A 59 4.89 5.21 7.02
C GLY A 59 3.83 4.12 7.25
N THR A 60 3.18 4.10 8.41
CA THR A 60 2.02 3.22 8.67
C THR A 60 0.83 3.59 7.78
N VAL A 61 0.55 4.89 7.60
CA VAL A 61 -0.53 5.36 6.71
C VAL A 61 -0.23 4.97 5.26
N ILE A 62 1.02 5.15 4.79
CA ILE A 62 1.44 4.73 3.45
C ILE A 62 1.28 3.22 3.28
N PHE A 63 1.69 2.43 4.27
CA PHE A 63 1.50 0.98 4.24
C PHE A 63 0.02 0.60 4.12
N LEU A 64 -0.86 1.22 4.91
CA LEU A 64 -2.29 0.96 4.85
C LEU A 64 -2.88 1.30 3.48
N ILE A 65 -2.46 2.40 2.84
CA ILE A 65 -2.91 2.77 1.49
C ILE A 65 -2.46 1.70 0.47
N LEU A 66 -1.21 1.28 0.53
CA LEU A 66 -0.67 0.23 -0.36
C LEU A 66 -1.39 -1.10 -0.14
N PHE A 67 -1.65 -1.47 1.11
CA PHE A 67 -2.32 -2.71 1.48
C PHE A 67 -3.79 -2.73 1.05
N ILE A 68 -4.52 -1.62 1.25
CA ILE A 68 -5.91 -1.47 0.80
C ILE A 68 -5.97 -1.52 -0.72
N SER A 69 -5.06 -0.82 -1.41
CA SER A 69 -4.97 -0.82 -2.86
C SER A 69 -4.71 -2.23 -3.42
N ALA A 70 -3.76 -2.95 -2.82
CA ALA A 70 -3.45 -4.34 -3.19
C ALA A 70 -4.64 -5.27 -2.94
N THR A 71 -5.34 -5.10 -1.81
CA THR A 71 -6.51 -5.92 -1.45
C THR A 71 -7.69 -5.67 -2.38
N ILE A 72 -7.96 -4.42 -2.75
CA ILE A 72 -9.02 -4.08 -3.72
C ILE A 72 -8.69 -4.68 -5.08
N LEU A 73 -7.44 -4.55 -5.54
CA LEU A 73 -6.98 -5.09 -6.81
C LEU A 73 -7.09 -6.62 -6.86
N ASN A 74 -6.88 -7.29 -5.72
CA ASN A 74 -7.02 -8.74 -5.60
C ASN A 74 -8.48 -9.22 -5.44
N LYS A 75 -9.41 -8.33 -5.07
CA LYS A 75 -10.82 -8.67 -4.82
C LYS A 75 -11.69 -8.61 -6.08
N GLU A 76 -11.15 -8.11 -7.20
CA GLU A 76 -11.80 -8.14 -8.51
C GLU A 76 -11.50 -9.42 -9.31
N GLU A 77 -11.03 -10.49 -8.64
CA GLU A 77 -11.05 -11.86 -9.18
C GLU A 77 -12.45 -12.49 -9.09
#